data_AF-A0A924N958-F1
#
_entry.id   AF-A0A924N958-F1
#
_cell.length_a   1.000
_cell.length_b   1.000
_cell.length_c   1.000
_cell.angle_alpha   90.00
_cell.angle_beta   90.00
_cell.angle_gamma   90.00
#
_symmetry.space_group_name_H-M   'P 1'
#
loop_
_entity.id
_entity.type
_entity.pdbx_description
1 polymer ?
#
loop_
_entity_poly.entity_id
_entity_poly.type
_entity_poly.pdbx_seq_one_letter_code
_entity_poly.pdbx_strand_id
1 'polypeptide(L)'
;WREQGWQILREQAVVQIRPDGVYFEQSAWYQSYTLDFYVLGITWARLSGLHVPADLIDDVRRAAIALRTVTRPDGTIARLGDDDGGRTLPLTSAAFGDMTDSLWRAALLLSDTALIPPSTEGRDALLWLEGPAGSDVITAQKADPASRQSRALRNGGWLTQVEQAAAPERDHWLVFDAGPHGALSHAHSHADALGVDLSVHGVPILIDAGTGAYVGPTRRIYRSTARHNTVTVDGYDSSEQGTSFNWRRATDSSIVGFGCAAGVDFVSASHDGYCRLVDPVRHHRTILRFHRHYWLMFDTLEAAAPHDVLLTLQAGHDVHVEQRSAQLFVLTSTRAGADSALSIAVDPRLDAHVEERMVSPAYALQLPASAVECRATLAGVTLCTAMGATDEGAPRLVEQQGVEQIWRIGHRGGADLVACPAGDPLTLGPASFDGRALALLGAESPHTIVAAGAGTLHLEGRAYLLAADDVRLARCAPDGTWTMEP
;
A
#
# COMPACT_ATOMS: atom_id res chain seq x y z
N TRP A 1 18.60 23.83 -30.31
CA TRP A 1 17.69 22.71 -29.99
C TRP A 1 18.22 21.83 -28.87
N ARG A 2 19.40 21.20 -29.00
CA ARG A 2 19.96 20.33 -27.94
C ARG A 2 20.02 20.99 -26.56
N GLU A 3 20.68 22.15 -26.46
CA GLU A 3 20.80 22.90 -25.20
C GLU A 3 19.44 23.32 -24.64
N GLN A 4 18.55 23.79 -25.51
CA GLN A 4 17.18 24.17 -25.14
C GLN A 4 16.39 22.98 -24.58
N GLY A 5 16.44 21.80 -25.22
CA GLY A 5 15.76 20.60 -24.72
C GLY A 5 16.32 20.14 -23.37
N TRP A 6 17.65 20.15 -23.23
CA TRP A 6 18.31 19.81 -21.96
C TRP A 6 17.97 20.80 -20.84
N GLN A 7 17.92 22.10 -21.15
CA GLN A 7 17.52 23.13 -20.22
C GLN A 7 16.07 22.92 -19.75
N ILE A 8 15.13 22.68 -20.67
CA ILE A 8 13.73 22.42 -20.33
C ILE A 8 13.62 21.20 -19.41
N LEU A 9 14.28 20.09 -19.76
CA LEU A 9 14.22 18.86 -18.94
C LEU A 9 14.71 19.13 -17.51
N ARG A 10 15.83 19.85 -17.36
CA ARG A 10 16.37 20.24 -16.04
C ARG A 10 15.40 21.11 -15.24
N GLU A 11 14.82 22.12 -15.88
CA GLU A 11 13.87 23.04 -15.24
C GLU A 11 12.58 22.33 -14.82
N GLN A 12 12.15 21.29 -15.54
CA GLN A 12 10.95 20.52 -15.20
C GLN A 12 11.17 19.50 -14.07
N ALA A 13 12.42 19.07 -13.80
CA ALA A 13 12.71 18.09 -12.75
C ALA A 13 12.19 18.56 -11.38
N VAL A 14 12.50 19.80 -11.02
CA VAL A 14 12.10 20.41 -9.74
C VAL A 14 10.60 20.66 -9.63
N VAL A 15 9.87 20.64 -10.76
CA VAL A 15 8.41 20.81 -10.81
C VAL A 15 7.71 19.45 -10.72
N GLN A 16 8.23 18.46 -11.43
CA GLN A 16 7.57 17.17 -11.64
C GLN A 16 7.95 16.12 -10.60
N ILE A 17 9.09 16.27 -9.92
CA ILE A 17 9.60 15.34 -8.92
C ILE A 17 9.47 15.99 -7.54
N ARG A 18 8.65 15.40 -6.67
CA ARG A 18 8.48 15.87 -5.29
C ARG A 18 9.78 15.69 -4.49
N PRO A 19 9.92 16.33 -3.31
CA PRO A 19 11.11 16.21 -2.47
C PRO A 19 11.49 14.77 -2.08
N ASP A 20 10.53 13.84 -2.05
CA ASP A 20 10.75 12.41 -1.78
C ASP A 20 10.87 11.55 -3.04
N GLY A 21 10.82 12.16 -4.23
CA GLY A 21 10.97 11.48 -5.52
C GLY A 21 9.66 11.11 -6.22
N VAL A 22 8.52 11.22 -5.53
CA VAL A 22 7.24 10.85 -6.12
C VAL A 22 6.84 11.85 -7.21
N TYR A 23 6.34 11.33 -8.33
CA TYR A 23 5.88 12.10 -9.47
C TYR A 23 4.65 12.91 -9.09
N PHE A 24 4.65 14.18 -9.46
CA PHE A 24 3.70 15.16 -8.98
C PHE A 24 2.23 14.86 -9.31
N GLU A 25 1.92 14.10 -10.37
CA GLU A 25 0.56 13.69 -10.74
C GLU A 25 0.06 12.44 -10.01
N GLN A 26 0.88 11.85 -9.14
CA GLN A 26 0.46 10.76 -8.23
C GLN A 26 -0.01 9.50 -8.98
N SER A 27 0.60 9.22 -10.13
CA SER A 27 0.47 7.93 -10.80
C SER A 27 1.77 7.18 -10.77
N ALA A 28 1.71 5.92 -10.32
CA ALA A 28 2.85 5.02 -10.32
C ALA A 28 3.32 4.72 -11.76
N TRP A 29 2.41 4.63 -12.73
CA TRP A 29 2.80 4.39 -14.12
C TRP A 29 3.62 5.56 -14.69
N TYR A 30 3.13 6.78 -14.48
CA TYR A 30 3.85 7.98 -14.90
C TYR A 30 5.12 8.26 -14.08
N GLN A 31 5.25 7.71 -12.86
CA GLN A 31 6.53 7.67 -12.13
C GLN A 31 7.61 6.99 -12.94
N SER A 32 7.31 5.79 -13.46
CA SER A 32 8.25 5.02 -14.28
C SER A 32 8.58 5.76 -15.57
N TYR A 33 7.54 6.27 -16.23
CA TYR A 33 7.69 6.99 -17.50
C TYR A 33 8.56 8.25 -17.36
N THR A 34 8.37 9.00 -16.27
CA THR A 34 9.17 10.18 -15.95
C THR A 34 10.62 9.82 -15.66
N LEU A 35 10.85 8.78 -14.85
CA LEU A 35 12.21 8.29 -14.56
C LEU A 35 12.95 7.94 -15.85
N ASP A 36 12.29 7.24 -16.76
CA ASP A 36 12.85 6.85 -18.04
C ASP A 36 13.33 8.04 -18.90
N PHE A 37 12.54 9.12 -18.96
CA PHE A 37 12.92 10.33 -19.68
C PHE A 37 14.18 10.96 -19.10
N TYR A 38 14.28 11.04 -17.78
CA TYR A 38 15.46 11.60 -17.13
C TYR A 38 16.69 10.71 -17.27
N VAL A 39 16.54 9.39 -17.11
CA VAL A 39 17.64 8.43 -17.29
C VAL A 39 18.20 8.54 -18.72
N LEU A 40 17.32 8.51 -19.73
CA LEU A 40 17.73 8.66 -21.12
C LEU A 40 18.35 10.04 -21.40
N GLY A 41 17.72 11.10 -20.91
CA GLY A 41 18.19 12.48 -21.08
C GLY A 41 19.56 12.71 -20.48
N ILE A 42 19.83 12.19 -19.28
CA ILE A 42 21.13 12.28 -18.61
C ILE A 42 22.19 11.48 -19.39
N THR A 43 21.89 10.26 -19.83
CA THR A 43 22.82 9.46 -20.64
C THR A 43 23.21 10.23 -21.90
N TRP A 44 22.24 10.79 -22.64
CA TRP A 44 22.51 11.60 -23.82
C TRP A 44 23.27 12.89 -23.53
N ALA A 45 22.98 13.56 -22.41
CA ALA A 45 23.69 14.76 -22.00
C ALA A 45 25.18 14.45 -21.76
N ARG A 46 25.49 13.36 -21.05
CA ARG A 46 26.87 12.88 -20.83
C ARG A 46 27.58 12.57 -22.15
N LEU A 47 26.94 11.80 -23.04
CA LEU A 47 27.50 11.45 -24.35
C LEU A 47 27.71 12.67 -25.26
N SER A 48 26.89 13.72 -25.09
CA SER A 48 26.99 14.96 -25.84
C SER A 48 27.95 15.98 -25.24
N GLY A 49 28.62 15.66 -24.13
CA GLY A 49 29.50 16.58 -23.41
C GLY A 49 28.77 17.75 -22.72
N LEU A 50 27.46 17.61 -22.47
CA LEU A 50 26.70 18.60 -21.71
C LEU A 50 26.93 18.41 -20.21
N HIS A 51 26.96 19.52 -19.47
CA HIS A 51 27.02 19.46 -18.01
C HIS A 51 25.73 18.87 -17.45
N VAL A 52 25.89 17.86 -16.59
CA VAL A 52 24.81 17.27 -15.79
C VAL A 52 24.96 17.75 -14.35
N PRO A 53 24.03 18.60 -13.87
CA PRO A 53 24.05 19.08 -12.49
C PRO A 53 23.86 17.96 -11.46
N ALA A 54 24.46 18.11 -10.28
CA ALA A 54 24.40 17.10 -9.21
C ALA A 54 23.02 17.04 -8.54
N ASP A 55 22.35 18.18 -8.39
CA ASP A 55 20.97 18.28 -7.89
C ASP A 55 19.99 17.49 -8.77
N LEU A 56 20.13 17.56 -10.10
CA LEU A 56 19.34 16.72 -11.01
C LEU A 56 19.59 15.22 -10.78
N ILE A 57 20.84 14.81 -10.57
CA ILE A 57 21.15 13.40 -10.26
C ILE A 57 20.49 12.97 -8.96
N ASP A 58 20.47 13.84 -7.95
CA ASP A 58 19.82 13.56 -6.68
C ASP A 58 18.29 13.48 -6.82
N ASP A 59 17.67 14.34 -7.61
CA ASP A 59 16.24 14.29 -7.93
C ASP A 59 15.87 12.97 -8.62
N VAL A 60 16.66 12.57 -9.61
CA VAL A 60 16.45 11.32 -10.35
C VAL A 60 16.69 10.09 -9.47
N ARG A 61 17.67 10.14 -8.54
CA ARG A 61 17.86 9.07 -7.56
C ARG A 61 16.64 8.92 -6.66
N ARG A 62 16.08 10.03 -6.16
CA ARG A 62 14.83 9.98 -5.37
C ARG A 62 13.67 9.43 -6.19
N ALA A 63 13.53 9.84 -7.46
CA ALA A 63 12.52 9.29 -8.35
C ALA A 63 12.68 7.79 -8.62
N ALA A 64 13.91 7.30 -8.75
CA ALA A 64 14.19 5.87 -8.89
C ALA A 64 13.86 5.09 -7.61
N ILE A 65 14.18 5.65 -6.44
CA ILE A 65 13.77 5.10 -5.14
C ILE A 65 12.25 5.04 -5.03
N ALA A 66 11.54 6.08 -5.47
CA ALA A 66 10.08 6.11 -5.47
C ALA A 66 9.49 5.02 -6.38
N LEU A 67 10.02 4.84 -7.60
CA LEU A 67 9.63 3.73 -8.47
C LEU A 67 9.90 2.37 -7.81
N ARG A 68 11.09 2.18 -7.21
CA ARG A 68 11.44 0.94 -6.52
C ARG A 68 10.48 0.64 -5.37
N THR A 69 10.04 1.68 -4.67
CA THR A 69 9.10 1.59 -3.54
C THR A 69 7.75 1.04 -3.98
N VAL A 70 7.21 1.48 -5.12
CA VAL A 70 5.91 1.02 -5.66
C VAL A 70 6.02 -0.19 -6.60
N THR A 71 7.22 -0.74 -6.78
CA THR A 71 7.44 -1.96 -7.58
C THR A 71 7.30 -3.19 -6.68
N ARG A 72 6.36 -4.06 -7.01
CA ARG A 72 6.08 -5.32 -6.32
C ARG A 72 7.27 -6.29 -6.42
N PRO A 73 7.31 -7.33 -5.56
CA PRO A 73 8.38 -8.32 -5.59
C PRO A 73 8.46 -9.12 -6.90
N ASP A 74 7.35 -9.28 -7.63
CA ASP A 74 7.34 -9.93 -8.95
C ASP A 74 7.85 -9.02 -10.09
N GLY A 75 8.22 -7.77 -9.79
CA GLY A 75 8.68 -6.79 -10.78
C GLY A 75 7.59 -5.88 -11.34
N THR A 76 6.32 -6.22 -11.13
CA THR A 76 5.19 -5.39 -11.59
C THR A 76 4.98 -4.16 -10.72
N ILE A 77 4.44 -3.08 -11.28
CA ILE A 77 4.17 -1.85 -10.51
C ILE A 77 2.77 -1.85 -9.89
N ALA A 78 2.65 -1.32 -8.66
CA ALA A 78 1.34 -0.94 -8.12
C ALA A 78 0.62 0.04 -9.05
N ARG A 79 -0.69 -0.15 -9.20
CA ARG A 79 -1.49 0.60 -10.19
C ARG A 79 -2.18 1.80 -9.53
N LEU A 80 -1.40 2.62 -8.85
CA LEU A 80 -1.87 3.86 -8.22
C LEU A 80 -2.12 4.91 -9.31
N GLY A 81 -3.32 5.49 -9.34
CA GLY A 81 -3.74 6.44 -10.35
C GLY A 81 -3.92 5.84 -11.77
N ASP A 82 -3.87 6.69 -12.78
CA ASP A 82 -4.02 6.26 -14.18
C ASP A 82 -2.79 5.48 -14.68
N ASP A 83 -3.05 4.42 -15.42
CA ASP A 83 -2.10 3.69 -16.26
C ASP A 83 -2.55 3.80 -17.73
N ASP A 84 -1.67 4.31 -18.60
CA ASP A 84 -1.90 4.43 -20.04
C ASP A 84 -1.09 3.45 -20.91
N GLY A 85 -0.29 2.59 -20.28
CA GLY A 85 0.59 1.65 -20.96
C GLY A 85 1.85 2.28 -21.56
N GLY A 86 2.07 3.58 -21.36
CA GLY A 86 3.23 4.30 -21.90
C GLY A 86 4.57 3.75 -21.42
N ARG A 87 5.53 3.68 -22.33
CA ARG A 87 6.94 3.37 -22.10
C ARG A 87 7.79 4.28 -22.97
N THR A 88 8.88 4.84 -22.45
CA THR A 88 9.72 5.76 -23.23
C THR A 88 10.43 5.03 -24.35
N LEU A 89 11.02 3.89 -24.04
CA LEU A 89 11.65 2.98 -24.99
C LEU A 89 11.41 1.53 -24.50
N PRO A 90 10.40 0.82 -25.00
CA PRO A 90 10.09 -0.56 -24.59
C PRO A 90 11.08 -1.55 -25.21
N LEU A 91 12.37 -1.40 -24.90
CA LEU A 91 13.46 -2.24 -25.38
C LEU A 91 13.66 -3.46 -24.49
N THR A 92 12.56 -4.09 -24.09
CA THR A 92 12.58 -5.17 -23.11
C THR A 92 11.62 -6.30 -23.46
N SER A 93 11.98 -7.49 -22.99
CA SER A 93 11.16 -8.69 -22.96
C SER A 93 10.28 -8.82 -21.72
N ALA A 94 10.39 -7.90 -20.75
CA ALA A 94 9.58 -7.89 -19.54
C ALA A 94 8.08 -7.76 -19.85
N ALA A 95 7.24 -8.36 -19.00
CA ALA A 95 5.80 -8.34 -19.19
C ALA A 95 5.19 -6.93 -19.06
N PHE A 96 3.98 -6.73 -19.59
CA PHE A 96 3.26 -5.47 -19.39
C PHE A 96 3.05 -5.21 -17.89
N GLY A 97 3.44 -4.02 -17.43
CA GLY A 97 3.36 -3.64 -16.02
C GLY A 97 4.60 -3.96 -15.21
N ASP A 98 5.52 -4.76 -15.74
CA ASP A 98 6.86 -4.91 -15.19
C ASP A 98 7.69 -3.64 -15.49
N MET A 99 8.37 -3.13 -14.45
CA MET A 99 9.19 -1.90 -14.49
C MET A 99 10.65 -2.18 -14.14
N THR A 100 11.07 -3.44 -14.16
CA THR A 100 12.43 -3.84 -13.80
C THR A 100 13.46 -3.30 -14.79
N ASP A 101 13.12 -3.14 -16.06
CA ASP A 101 13.98 -2.52 -17.08
C ASP A 101 14.37 -1.07 -16.71
N SER A 102 13.40 -0.29 -16.25
CA SER A 102 13.55 1.09 -15.81
C SER A 102 14.45 1.18 -14.57
N LEU A 103 14.25 0.26 -13.62
CA LEU A 103 15.07 0.13 -12.41
C LEU A 103 16.51 -0.30 -12.72
N TRP A 104 16.71 -1.27 -13.61
CA TRP A 104 18.04 -1.69 -14.06
C TRP A 104 18.82 -0.53 -14.67
N ARG A 105 18.17 0.25 -15.55
CA ARG A 105 18.79 1.41 -16.19
C ARG A 105 19.13 2.51 -15.18
N ALA A 106 18.25 2.79 -14.23
CA ALA A 106 18.51 3.74 -13.15
C ALA A 106 19.66 3.27 -12.25
N ALA A 107 19.68 1.99 -11.86
CA ALA A 107 20.75 1.40 -11.05
C ALA A 107 22.12 1.53 -11.72
N LEU A 108 22.21 1.28 -13.03
CA LEU A 108 23.45 1.47 -13.79
C LEU A 108 23.86 2.95 -13.86
N LEU A 109 22.95 3.83 -14.27
CA LEU A 109 23.24 5.26 -14.47
C LEU A 109 23.75 5.94 -13.18
N LEU A 110 23.14 5.56 -12.05
CA LEU A 110 23.38 6.12 -10.73
C LEU A 110 24.43 5.34 -9.93
N SER A 111 24.85 4.16 -10.42
CA SER A 111 25.72 3.23 -9.70
C SER A 111 25.21 2.91 -8.29
N ASP A 112 23.92 2.59 -8.19
CA ASP A 112 23.20 2.42 -6.93
C ASP A 112 22.56 1.01 -6.86
N THR A 113 23.11 0.15 -6.03
CA THR A 113 22.66 -1.24 -5.86
C THR A 113 21.34 -1.37 -5.12
N ALA A 114 20.87 -0.32 -4.44
CA ALA A 114 19.55 -0.31 -3.80
C ALA A 114 18.40 -0.24 -4.83
N LEU A 115 18.70 0.15 -6.07
CA LEU A 115 17.75 0.21 -7.17
C LEU A 115 17.67 -1.09 -7.97
N ILE A 116 18.54 -2.06 -7.71
CA ILE A 116 18.51 -3.35 -8.40
C ILE A 116 17.16 -4.03 -8.11
N PRO A 117 16.38 -4.38 -9.15
CA PRO A 117 15.08 -5.03 -8.99
C PRO A 117 15.23 -6.48 -8.48
N PRO A 118 14.14 -7.09 -7.97
CA PRO A 118 14.15 -8.43 -7.40
C PRO A 118 14.23 -9.52 -8.47
N SER A 119 13.89 -9.20 -9.72
CA SER A 119 13.93 -10.10 -10.88
C SER A 119 15.06 -9.74 -11.85
N THR A 120 15.47 -10.72 -12.67
CA THR A 120 16.42 -10.53 -13.76
C THR A 120 15.76 -10.16 -15.09
N GLU A 121 14.43 -10.09 -15.14
CA GLU A 121 13.69 -9.49 -16.26
C GLU A 121 14.15 -8.04 -16.50
N GLY A 122 13.90 -7.50 -17.70
CA GLY A 122 14.25 -6.12 -18.02
C GLY A 122 15.72 -5.87 -18.39
N ARG A 123 16.64 -6.79 -18.09
CA ARG A 123 18.10 -6.60 -18.30
C ARG A 123 18.50 -6.44 -19.76
N ASP A 124 17.73 -6.97 -20.68
CA ASP A 124 17.98 -6.84 -22.12
C ASP A 124 17.93 -5.38 -22.59
N ALA A 125 17.15 -4.52 -21.93
CA ALA A 125 17.16 -3.08 -22.19
C ALA A 125 18.55 -2.44 -21.98
N LEU A 126 19.33 -2.94 -21.02
CA LEU A 126 20.71 -2.50 -20.81
C LEU A 126 21.60 -2.85 -22.01
N LEU A 127 21.45 -4.05 -22.57
CA LEU A 127 22.24 -4.48 -23.73
C LEU A 127 21.99 -3.59 -24.95
N TRP A 128 20.74 -3.23 -25.20
CA TRP A 128 20.36 -2.41 -26.35
C TRP A 128 20.81 -0.95 -26.23
N LEU A 129 20.83 -0.39 -25.02
CA LEU A 129 21.12 1.03 -24.81
C LEU A 129 22.57 1.32 -24.38
N GLU A 130 23.15 0.44 -23.57
CA GLU A 130 24.43 0.66 -22.88
C GLU A 130 25.51 -0.34 -23.34
N GLY A 131 25.11 -1.34 -24.13
CA GLY A 131 25.98 -2.38 -24.66
C GLY A 131 26.40 -3.44 -23.61
N PRO A 132 27.14 -4.48 -24.04
CA PRO A 132 27.52 -5.60 -23.17
C PRO A 132 28.33 -5.15 -21.94
N ALA A 133 29.31 -4.27 -22.13
CA ALA A 133 30.17 -3.82 -21.04
C ALA A 133 29.41 -3.04 -19.96
N GLY A 134 28.44 -2.19 -20.34
CA GLY A 134 27.59 -1.48 -19.39
C GLY A 134 26.66 -2.42 -18.63
N SER A 135 26.05 -3.38 -19.34
CA SER A 135 25.21 -4.43 -18.74
C SER A 135 25.98 -5.26 -17.71
N ASP A 136 27.20 -5.72 -18.04
CA ASP A 136 27.99 -6.58 -17.15
C ASP A 136 28.35 -5.91 -15.82
N VAL A 137 28.61 -4.59 -15.83
CA VAL A 137 28.98 -3.82 -14.64
C VAL A 137 27.92 -3.88 -13.54
N ILE A 138 26.64 -3.71 -13.90
CA ILE A 138 25.56 -3.68 -12.91
C ILE A 138 24.99 -5.07 -12.62
N THR A 139 24.91 -5.93 -13.63
CA THR A 139 24.29 -7.27 -13.48
C THR A 139 25.15 -8.24 -12.68
N ALA A 140 26.46 -7.97 -12.55
CA ALA A 140 27.35 -8.69 -11.65
C ALA A 140 27.22 -8.29 -10.17
N GLN A 141 26.54 -7.17 -9.88
CA GLN A 141 26.35 -6.68 -8.52
C GLN A 141 25.15 -7.34 -7.85
N LYS A 142 25.16 -7.37 -6.51
CA LYS A 142 24.03 -7.83 -5.72
C LYS A 142 23.21 -6.64 -5.25
N ALA A 143 21.89 -6.80 -5.21
CA ALA A 143 21.01 -5.82 -4.62
C ALA A 143 21.38 -5.56 -3.16
N ASP A 144 21.31 -4.29 -2.74
CA ASP A 144 21.50 -3.94 -1.34
C ASP A 144 20.35 -4.52 -0.49
N PRO A 145 20.61 -5.37 0.53
CA PRO A 145 19.56 -5.87 1.40
C PRO A 145 18.74 -4.78 2.10
N ALA A 146 19.30 -3.59 2.34
CA ALA A 146 18.60 -2.46 2.94
C ALA A 146 17.52 -1.87 2.01
N SER A 147 17.55 -2.17 0.70
CA SER A 147 16.50 -1.74 -0.24
C SER A 147 15.16 -2.43 -0.01
N ARG A 148 15.15 -3.56 0.71
CA ARG A 148 13.97 -4.39 0.98
C ARG A 148 13.38 -4.10 2.36
N GLN A 149 13.25 -2.82 2.69
CA GLN A 149 12.71 -2.36 3.97
C GLN A 149 11.45 -1.52 3.73
N SER A 150 10.54 -1.59 4.70
CA SER A 150 9.37 -0.71 4.82
C SER A 150 9.80 0.76 4.71
N ARG A 151 9.02 1.58 4.00
CA ARG A 151 9.40 2.95 3.66
C ARG A 151 8.21 3.89 3.67
N ALA A 152 8.45 5.17 3.98
CA ALA A 152 7.47 6.23 3.85
C ALA A 152 8.00 7.34 2.93
N LEU A 153 7.36 7.52 1.78
CA LEU A 153 7.55 8.68 0.92
C LEU A 153 6.51 9.73 1.33
N ARG A 154 6.88 10.61 2.25
CA ARG A 154 5.90 11.44 3.00
C ARG A 154 5.26 12.56 2.18
N ASN A 155 5.90 13.07 1.14
CA ASN A 155 5.38 14.16 0.32
C ASN A 155 4.47 13.67 -0.81
N GLY A 156 4.74 12.48 -1.37
CA GLY A 156 3.87 11.78 -2.30
C GLY A 156 2.87 10.86 -1.60
N GLY A 157 3.09 10.53 -0.34
CA GLY A 157 2.21 9.73 0.50
C GLY A 157 2.13 8.25 0.17
N TRP A 158 3.13 7.68 -0.51
CA TRP A 158 3.23 6.24 -0.71
C TRP A 158 4.04 5.61 0.42
N LEU A 159 3.41 4.69 1.15
CA LEU A 159 4.05 3.96 2.25
C LEU A 159 4.06 2.47 1.95
N THR A 160 5.13 1.78 2.31
CA THR A 160 5.23 0.34 2.15
C THR A 160 5.55 -0.37 3.44
N GLN A 161 4.98 -1.57 3.60
CA GLN A 161 5.39 -2.56 4.58
C GLN A 161 6.01 -3.74 3.83
N VAL A 162 7.23 -4.12 4.19
CA VAL A 162 8.00 -5.18 3.52
C VAL A 162 8.52 -6.16 4.56
N GLU A 163 8.18 -7.43 4.40
CA GLU A 163 8.84 -8.52 5.11
C GLU A 163 9.69 -9.34 4.16
N GLN A 164 10.97 -9.46 4.53
CA GLN A 164 11.98 -10.12 3.70
C GLN A 164 11.86 -11.64 3.78
N ALA A 165 11.64 -12.28 2.64
CA ALA A 165 11.84 -13.70 2.44
C ALA A 165 13.32 -14.02 2.15
N ALA A 166 13.65 -15.31 2.02
CA ALA A 166 14.99 -15.72 1.62
C ALA A 166 15.36 -15.22 0.21
N ALA A 167 14.38 -15.21 -0.70
CA ALA A 167 14.51 -14.73 -2.06
C ALA A 167 13.71 -13.42 -2.22
N PRO A 168 14.29 -12.32 -2.75
CA PRO A 168 13.61 -11.02 -2.85
C PRO A 168 12.28 -11.04 -3.59
N GLU A 169 12.17 -11.88 -4.62
CA GLU A 169 10.97 -12.07 -5.41
C GLU A 169 9.84 -12.75 -4.64
N ARG A 170 10.10 -13.23 -3.43
CA ARG A 170 9.11 -13.85 -2.52
C ARG A 170 8.73 -12.98 -1.33
N ASP A 171 9.20 -11.72 -1.30
CA ASP A 171 8.86 -10.81 -0.21
C ASP A 171 7.35 -10.65 -0.05
N HIS A 172 6.93 -10.46 1.19
CA HIS A 172 5.59 -9.96 1.45
C HIS A 172 5.67 -8.45 1.38
N TRP A 173 4.75 -7.85 0.63
CA TRP A 173 4.85 -6.45 0.29
C TRP A 173 3.45 -5.84 0.25
N LEU A 174 3.24 -4.78 1.01
CA LEU A 174 2.03 -3.97 0.97
C LEU A 174 2.43 -2.54 0.61
N VAL A 175 1.68 -1.90 -0.28
CA VAL A 175 1.69 -0.44 -0.43
C VAL A 175 0.38 0.14 0.06
N PHE A 176 0.47 1.30 0.66
CA PHE A 176 -0.62 2.08 1.22
C PHE A 176 -0.56 3.49 0.63
N ASP A 177 -1.64 3.93 -0.01
CA ASP A 177 -1.74 5.25 -0.60
C ASP A 177 -2.39 6.25 0.37
N ALA A 178 -1.56 7.10 0.96
CA ALA A 178 -1.97 8.26 1.75
C ALA A 178 -1.53 9.57 1.07
N GLY A 179 -1.35 9.54 -0.25
CA GLY A 179 -0.93 10.67 -1.05
C GLY A 179 -1.98 11.76 -1.15
N PRO A 180 -1.55 13.02 -1.38
CA PRO A 180 -2.45 14.02 -1.93
C PRO A 180 -2.92 13.59 -3.32
N HIS A 181 -3.98 14.20 -3.82
CA HIS A 181 -4.25 14.14 -5.25
C HIS A 181 -3.10 14.76 -6.07
N GLY A 182 -2.95 14.28 -7.30
CA GLY A 182 -1.94 14.70 -8.26
C GLY A 182 -2.10 16.16 -8.67
N ALA A 183 -1.01 16.83 -9.04
CA ALA A 183 -1.04 18.27 -9.29
C ALA A 183 -1.95 18.71 -10.47
N LEU A 184 -2.02 20.03 -10.66
CA LEU A 184 -2.79 20.69 -11.73
C LEU A 184 -4.29 20.40 -11.60
N SER A 185 -4.88 19.70 -12.57
CA SER A 185 -6.30 19.33 -12.53
C SER A 185 -6.56 18.01 -11.80
N HIS A 186 -5.52 17.37 -11.27
CA HIS A 186 -5.55 16.03 -10.68
C HIS A 186 -6.04 14.98 -11.69
N ALA A 187 -5.71 15.21 -12.98
CA ALA A 187 -6.28 14.46 -14.10
C ALA A 187 -6.11 12.94 -13.97
N HIS A 188 -5.00 12.50 -13.40
CA HIS A 188 -4.58 11.11 -13.32
C HIS A 188 -4.76 10.46 -11.95
N SER A 189 -5.30 11.20 -10.98
CA SER A 189 -5.66 10.65 -9.66
C SER A 189 -6.98 9.90 -9.73
N HIS A 190 -7.18 8.98 -8.81
CA HIS A 190 -8.42 8.24 -8.57
C HIS A 190 -9.02 8.65 -7.21
N ALA A 191 -10.21 8.16 -6.87
CA ALA A 191 -10.79 8.35 -5.54
C ALA A 191 -10.35 7.22 -4.59
N ASP A 192 -9.04 6.99 -4.55
CA ASP A 192 -8.35 5.80 -4.01
C ASP A 192 -7.67 6.02 -2.66
N ALA A 193 -7.88 7.19 -2.03
CA ALA A 193 -7.28 7.52 -0.74
C ALA A 193 -7.45 6.39 0.30
N LEU A 194 -6.34 6.10 0.99
CA LEU A 194 -6.16 5.01 1.95
C LEU A 194 -6.28 3.60 1.33
N GLY A 195 -6.23 3.48 0.01
CA GLY A 195 -6.19 2.22 -0.71
C GLY A 195 -4.91 1.42 -0.45
N VAL A 196 -5.00 0.10 -0.61
CA VAL A 196 -3.87 -0.83 -0.43
C VAL A 196 -3.74 -1.79 -1.59
N ASP A 197 -2.51 -2.15 -1.93
CA ASP A 197 -2.18 -3.34 -2.73
C ASP A 197 -1.33 -4.27 -1.88
N LEU A 198 -1.54 -5.58 -1.99
CA LEU A 198 -0.86 -6.59 -1.18
C LEU A 198 -0.38 -7.77 -2.02
N SER A 199 0.93 -8.01 -1.96
CA SER A 199 1.60 -9.21 -2.44
C SER A 199 1.98 -10.12 -1.27
N VAL A 200 1.70 -11.41 -1.41
CA VAL A 200 2.11 -12.46 -0.48
C VAL A 200 2.94 -13.48 -1.22
N HIS A 201 4.08 -13.87 -0.65
CA HIS A 201 5.07 -14.73 -1.31
C HIS A 201 5.45 -14.21 -2.71
N GLY A 202 5.50 -12.88 -2.84
CA GLY A 202 5.77 -12.18 -4.09
C GLY A 202 4.62 -12.07 -5.08
N VAL A 203 3.53 -12.82 -4.89
CA VAL A 203 2.39 -12.83 -5.82
C VAL A 203 1.41 -11.73 -5.45
N PRO A 204 0.99 -10.85 -6.39
CA PRO A 204 -0.05 -9.86 -6.15
C PRO A 204 -1.39 -10.56 -5.87
N ILE A 205 -1.94 -10.37 -4.67
CA ILE A 205 -3.21 -10.98 -4.26
C ILE A 205 -4.33 -9.95 -4.26
N LEU A 206 -4.15 -8.85 -3.52
CA LEU A 206 -5.05 -7.69 -3.56
C LEU A 206 -4.42 -6.63 -4.46
N ILE A 207 -5.20 -6.17 -5.44
CA ILE A 207 -4.72 -5.21 -6.44
C ILE A 207 -5.73 -4.09 -6.65
N ASP A 208 -5.27 -2.97 -7.16
CA ASP A 208 -6.11 -1.96 -7.78
C ASP A 208 -6.83 -2.51 -9.03
N ALA A 209 -8.07 -2.07 -9.24
CA ALA A 209 -8.85 -2.48 -10.40
C ALA A 209 -8.33 -1.88 -11.73
N GLY A 210 -7.44 -0.89 -11.70
CA GLY A 210 -6.85 -0.25 -12.87
C GLY A 210 -7.72 0.87 -13.44
N THR A 211 -7.47 1.31 -14.67
CA THR A 211 -8.07 2.54 -15.21
C THR A 211 -9.22 2.31 -16.21
N GLY A 212 -9.32 1.12 -16.81
CA GLY A 212 -10.42 0.77 -17.73
C GLY A 212 -10.27 1.37 -19.13
N ALA A 213 -10.32 2.69 -19.23
CA ALA A 213 -10.27 3.44 -20.49
C ALA A 213 -9.67 4.83 -20.27
N TYR A 214 -9.18 5.47 -21.32
CA TYR A 214 -8.62 6.82 -21.25
C TYR A 214 -9.67 7.92 -21.01
N VAL A 215 -10.90 7.72 -21.51
CA VAL A 215 -12.04 8.64 -21.36
C VAL A 215 -13.37 7.87 -21.29
N GLY A 216 -14.43 8.54 -20.85
CA GLY A 216 -15.80 8.02 -20.88
C GLY A 216 -16.25 7.30 -19.59
N PRO A 217 -17.43 6.64 -19.64
CA PRO A 217 -18.07 6.08 -18.45
C PRO A 217 -17.24 4.98 -17.75
N THR A 218 -16.57 4.13 -18.52
CA THR A 218 -15.68 3.09 -17.98
C THR A 218 -14.61 3.68 -17.08
N ARG A 219 -13.94 4.75 -17.54
CA ARG A 219 -12.94 5.45 -16.73
C ARG A 219 -13.52 5.99 -15.42
N ARG A 220 -14.74 6.53 -15.45
CA ARG A 220 -15.42 7.05 -14.26
C ARG A 220 -15.67 5.96 -13.21
N ILE A 221 -16.02 4.75 -13.67
CA ILE A 221 -16.23 3.59 -12.80
C ILE A 221 -14.91 3.21 -12.15
N TYR A 222 -13.86 3.01 -12.93
CA TYR A 222 -12.57 2.56 -12.43
C TYR A 222 -11.88 3.54 -11.47
N ARG A 223 -12.17 4.84 -11.58
CA ARG A 223 -11.69 5.89 -10.67
C ARG A 223 -12.53 6.11 -9.40
N SER A 224 -13.60 5.33 -9.22
CA SER A 224 -14.51 5.47 -8.08
C SER A 224 -13.98 4.71 -6.86
N THR A 225 -14.28 5.20 -5.66
CA THR A 225 -13.77 4.63 -4.40
C THR A 225 -14.10 3.15 -4.26
N ALA A 226 -15.28 2.73 -4.71
CA ALA A 226 -15.72 1.33 -4.65
C ALA A 226 -14.87 0.36 -5.52
N ARG A 227 -13.99 0.87 -6.39
CA ARG A 227 -13.05 0.08 -7.20
C ARG A 227 -11.66 -0.06 -6.58
N HIS A 228 -11.44 0.54 -5.42
CA HIS A 228 -10.17 0.48 -4.69
C HIS A 228 -10.34 -0.29 -3.39
N ASN A 229 -9.22 -0.76 -2.83
CA ASN A 229 -9.19 -1.50 -1.58
C ASN A 229 -9.34 -0.57 -0.37
N THR A 230 -10.46 0.15 -0.27
CA THR A 230 -10.74 1.19 0.73
C THR A 230 -12.24 1.25 1.06
N VAL A 231 -12.63 2.21 1.89
CA VAL A 231 -14.00 2.38 2.40
C VAL A 231 -14.77 3.45 1.63
N THR A 232 -15.96 3.10 1.17
CA THR A 232 -16.99 3.98 0.61
C THR A 232 -18.05 4.27 1.67
N VAL A 233 -18.52 5.52 1.76
CA VAL A 233 -19.55 5.97 2.72
C VAL A 233 -20.76 6.53 1.98
N ASP A 234 -21.96 6.04 2.31
CA ASP A 234 -23.26 6.40 1.72
C ASP A 234 -23.29 6.32 0.18
N GLY A 235 -22.49 5.43 -0.40
CA GLY A 235 -22.34 5.28 -1.85
C GLY A 235 -21.63 6.44 -2.55
N TYR A 236 -21.01 7.36 -1.81
CA TYR A 236 -20.23 8.45 -2.37
C TYR A 236 -18.75 8.11 -2.47
N ASP A 237 -18.09 8.63 -3.51
CA ASP A 237 -16.64 8.59 -3.63
C ASP A 237 -15.96 9.50 -2.58
N SER A 238 -14.73 9.17 -2.17
CA SER A 238 -13.89 10.02 -1.30
C SER A 238 -13.57 11.36 -1.96
N SER A 239 -13.55 11.42 -3.29
CA SER A 239 -13.32 12.62 -4.09
C SER A 239 -14.39 12.76 -5.17
N GLU A 240 -14.72 13.98 -5.60
CA GLU A 240 -15.82 14.22 -6.56
C GLU A 240 -15.29 14.42 -7.98
N GLN A 241 -15.47 13.41 -8.83
CA GLN A 241 -15.06 13.47 -10.23
C GLN A 241 -15.78 14.60 -11.01
N GLY A 242 -15.06 15.30 -11.88
CA GLY A 242 -15.58 16.29 -12.81
C GLY A 242 -15.77 15.73 -14.21
N THR A 243 -15.04 16.29 -15.17
CA THR A 243 -14.84 15.71 -16.51
C THR A 243 -13.81 14.58 -16.43
N SER A 244 -13.46 13.96 -17.57
CA SER A 244 -12.45 12.90 -17.58
C SER A 244 -11.10 13.35 -17.00
N PHE A 245 -10.70 14.61 -17.16
CA PHE A 245 -9.36 15.07 -16.76
C PHE A 245 -9.36 16.08 -15.61
N ASN A 246 -10.43 16.16 -14.82
CA ASN A 246 -10.42 16.97 -13.60
C ASN A 246 -11.31 16.43 -12.48
N TRP A 247 -11.01 16.88 -11.27
CA TRP A 247 -11.84 16.69 -10.08
C TRP A 247 -12.52 18.00 -9.70
N ARG A 248 -13.78 17.92 -9.27
CA ARG A 248 -14.51 19.05 -8.67
C ARG A 248 -14.06 19.29 -7.23
N ARG A 249 -13.73 18.20 -6.55
CA ARG A 249 -13.22 18.19 -5.18
C ARG A 249 -12.25 17.01 -5.04
N ALA A 250 -11.06 17.29 -4.55
CA ALA A 250 -10.10 16.27 -4.11
C ALA A 250 -10.22 16.12 -2.59
N THR A 251 -10.02 14.91 -2.08
CA THR A 251 -9.83 14.68 -0.65
C THR A 251 -8.41 15.07 -0.24
N ASP A 252 -8.27 15.58 0.97
CA ASP A 252 -6.97 15.79 1.59
C ASP A 252 -6.64 14.60 2.50
N SER A 253 -5.64 13.84 2.07
CA SER A 253 -5.05 12.77 2.86
C SER A 253 -3.93 13.30 3.75
N SER A 254 -3.77 12.72 4.93
CA SER A 254 -2.68 13.06 5.87
C SER A 254 -2.08 11.78 6.42
N ILE A 255 -0.77 11.61 6.24
CA ILE A 255 -0.02 10.57 6.96
C ILE A 255 -0.02 10.96 8.43
N VAL A 256 -0.59 10.05 9.21
CA VAL A 256 -0.72 10.15 10.65
C VAL A 256 0.54 9.55 11.28
N GLY A 257 0.87 8.30 10.96
CA GLY A 257 2.02 7.61 11.55
C GLY A 257 2.71 6.62 10.60
N PHE A 258 4.01 6.41 10.82
CA PHE A 258 4.79 5.35 10.21
C PHE A 258 5.90 4.95 11.17
N GLY A 259 6.10 3.65 11.38
CA GLY A 259 7.23 3.16 12.16
C GLY A 259 7.50 1.68 11.94
N CYS A 260 8.75 1.32 12.25
CA CYS A 260 9.28 -0.04 12.16
C CYS A 260 9.95 -0.38 13.47
N ALA A 261 9.58 -1.52 14.04
CA ALA A 261 10.11 -2.10 15.25
C ALA A 261 10.42 -3.58 14.99
N ALA A 262 11.05 -4.27 15.96
CA ALA A 262 11.50 -5.66 15.74
C ALA A 262 10.31 -6.61 15.47
N GLY A 263 10.07 -6.96 14.21
CA GLY A 263 8.95 -7.83 13.83
C GLY A 263 7.59 -7.15 13.79
N VAL A 264 7.52 -5.81 13.89
CA VAL A 264 6.27 -5.05 13.76
C VAL A 264 6.51 -3.81 12.92
N ASP A 265 5.73 -3.64 11.86
CA ASP A 265 5.64 -2.37 11.13
C ASP A 265 4.25 -1.77 11.32
N PHE A 266 4.14 -0.44 11.31
CA PHE A 266 2.85 0.23 11.29
C PHE A 266 2.83 1.38 10.29
N VAL A 267 1.68 1.57 9.67
CA VAL A 267 1.34 2.76 8.89
C VAL A 267 -0.04 3.25 9.32
N SER A 268 -0.23 4.55 9.37
CA SER A 268 -1.52 5.16 9.69
C SER A 268 -1.70 6.45 8.89
N ALA A 269 -2.89 6.64 8.37
CA ALA A 269 -3.27 7.88 7.68
C ALA A 269 -4.77 8.13 7.80
N SER A 270 -5.19 9.32 7.38
CA SER A 270 -6.59 9.73 7.36
C SER A 270 -6.91 10.57 6.14
N HIS A 271 -8.19 10.66 5.79
CA HIS A 271 -8.65 11.61 4.80
C HIS A 271 -10.00 12.23 5.20
N ASP A 272 -10.30 13.40 4.65
CA ASP A 272 -11.48 14.21 4.99
C ASP A 272 -12.60 14.17 3.94
N GLY A 273 -12.49 13.28 2.95
CA GLY A 273 -13.33 13.27 1.76
C GLY A 273 -14.83 13.26 2.07
N TYR A 274 -15.23 12.53 3.12
CA TYR A 274 -16.62 12.40 3.57
C TYR A 274 -17.05 13.47 4.59
N CYS A 275 -16.17 14.38 5.01
CA CYS A 275 -16.54 15.48 5.90
C CYS A 275 -17.50 16.50 5.25
N ARG A 276 -17.78 16.33 3.95
CA ARG A 276 -18.78 17.11 3.19
C ARG A 276 -20.21 16.61 3.33
N LEU A 277 -20.41 15.41 3.87
CA LEU A 277 -21.74 14.85 4.11
C LEU A 277 -22.46 15.67 5.20
N VAL A 278 -23.78 15.50 5.30
CA VAL A 278 -24.60 16.21 6.31
C VAL A 278 -24.16 15.87 7.73
N ASP A 279 -23.92 14.57 7.98
CA ASP A 279 -23.11 14.14 9.12
C ASP A 279 -21.68 13.90 8.61
N PRO A 280 -20.71 14.78 8.97
CA PRO A 280 -19.35 14.68 8.46
C PRO A 280 -18.67 13.39 8.92
N VAL A 281 -18.10 12.64 7.98
CA VAL A 281 -17.31 11.43 8.31
C VAL A 281 -15.83 11.67 8.03
N ARG A 282 -14.98 11.41 9.02
CA ARG A 282 -13.52 11.32 8.81
C ARG A 282 -13.11 9.86 8.84
N HIS A 283 -12.37 9.44 7.80
CA HIS A 283 -11.88 8.07 7.70
C HIS A 283 -10.41 8.03 8.07
N HIS A 284 -10.08 7.20 9.07
CA HIS A 284 -8.73 6.85 9.46
C HIS A 284 -8.48 5.38 9.17
N ARG A 285 -7.31 5.07 8.62
CA ARG A 285 -6.84 3.69 8.45
C ARG A 285 -5.50 3.52 9.15
N THR A 286 -5.39 2.48 9.96
CA THR A 286 -4.13 2.03 10.57
C THR A 286 -3.89 0.58 10.20
N ILE A 287 -2.69 0.27 9.70
CA ILE A 287 -2.29 -1.09 9.33
C ILE A 287 -1.07 -1.48 10.14
N LEU A 288 -1.22 -2.55 10.94
CA LEU A 288 -0.13 -3.18 11.68
C LEU A 288 0.29 -4.45 10.94
N ARG A 289 1.56 -4.59 10.60
CA ARG A 289 2.15 -5.86 10.14
C ARG A 289 2.87 -6.49 11.31
N PHE A 290 2.48 -7.70 11.71
CA PHE A 290 3.25 -8.56 12.60
C PHE A 290 4.01 -9.60 11.78
N HIS A 291 5.34 -9.44 11.62
CA HIS A 291 6.16 -10.32 10.78
C HIS A 291 5.97 -11.79 11.13
N ARG A 292 5.88 -12.67 10.13
CA ARG A 292 5.59 -14.11 10.25
C ARG A 292 4.22 -14.48 10.84
N HIS A 293 3.31 -13.52 10.93
CA HIS A 293 1.94 -13.74 11.38
C HIS A 293 0.97 -13.16 10.33
N TYR A 294 0.47 -11.94 10.56
CA TYR A 294 -0.58 -11.33 9.74
C TYR A 294 -0.48 -9.79 9.74
N TRP A 295 -1.30 -9.16 8.92
CA TRP A 295 -1.65 -7.75 8.97
C TRP A 295 -2.97 -7.58 9.73
N LEU A 296 -3.07 -6.52 10.54
CA LEU A 296 -4.34 -6.00 11.05
C LEU A 296 -4.56 -4.64 10.43
N MET A 297 -5.68 -4.48 9.73
CA MET A 297 -6.14 -3.22 9.18
C MET A 297 -7.35 -2.74 9.98
N PHE A 298 -7.23 -1.55 10.55
CA PHE A 298 -8.28 -0.89 11.30
C PHE A 298 -8.81 0.29 10.50
N ASP A 299 -10.10 0.27 10.20
CA ASP A 299 -10.83 1.36 9.55
C ASP A 299 -11.71 2.05 10.58
N THR A 300 -11.32 3.25 11.01
CA THR A 300 -12.10 4.09 11.91
C THR A 300 -12.86 5.15 11.12
N LEU A 301 -14.18 5.13 11.23
CA LEU A 301 -15.09 6.12 10.67
C LEU A 301 -15.63 6.98 11.81
N GLU A 302 -15.12 8.20 11.92
CA GLU A 302 -15.57 9.17 12.91
C GLU A 302 -16.84 9.85 12.39
N ALA A 303 -18.00 9.47 12.95
CA ALA A 303 -19.32 9.95 12.56
C ALA A 303 -20.24 9.99 13.79
N ALA A 304 -21.28 10.83 13.76
CA ALA A 304 -22.26 10.92 14.86
C ALA A 304 -23.53 10.09 14.59
N ALA A 305 -23.87 9.88 13.32
CA ALA A 305 -25.03 9.12 12.86
C ALA A 305 -24.60 7.81 12.17
N PRO A 306 -25.53 6.84 12.02
CA PRO A 306 -25.29 5.66 11.21
C PRO A 306 -25.13 6.02 9.72
N HIS A 307 -24.13 5.42 9.08
CA HIS A 307 -23.87 5.53 7.65
C HIS A 307 -23.79 4.16 6.98
N ASP A 308 -24.12 4.11 5.69
CA ASP A 308 -23.93 2.92 4.87
C ASP A 308 -22.46 2.83 4.46
N VAL A 309 -21.81 1.75 4.86
CA VAL A 309 -20.38 1.52 4.64
C VAL A 309 -20.20 0.36 3.67
N LEU A 310 -19.31 0.54 2.70
CA LEU A 310 -18.81 -0.52 1.82
C LEU A 310 -17.29 -0.55 1.88
N LEU A 311 -16.73 -1.65 2.38
CA LEU A 311 -15.32 -2.00 2.23
C LEU A 311 -15.17 -2.97 1.07
N THR A 312 -14.31 -2.65 0.12
CA THR A 312 -13.96 -3.53 -1.01
C THR A 312 -12.55 -4.08 -0.81
N LEU A 313 -12.35 -5.37 -1.08
CA LEU A 313 -11.03 -6.01 -1.19
C LEU A 313 -10.97 -6.77 -2.53
N GLN A 314 -10.50 -6.08 -3.57
CA GLN A 314 -10.38 -6.53 -4.95
C GLN A 314 -9.21 -7.49 -5.12
N ALA A 315 -9.51 -8.72 -5.52
CA ALA A 315 -8.51 -9.71 -5.87
C ALA A 315 -8.03 -9.56 -7.32
N GLY A 316 -6.83 -10.09 -7.61
CA GLY A 316 -6.34 -10.22 -8.99
C GLY A 316 -7.23 -11.08 -9.88
N HIS A 317 -7.20 -10.84 -11.20
CA HIS A 317 -7.94 -11.67 -12.18
C HIS A 317 -7.49 -13.14 -12.19
N ASP A 318 -6.28 -13.40 -11.72
CA ASP A 318 -5.65 -14.70 -11.58
C ASP A 318 -5.71 -15.23 -10.14
N VAL A 319 -6.56 -14.66 -9.29
CA VAL A 319 -6.76 -15.07 -7.90
C VAL A 319 -8.18 -15.60 -7.73
N HIS A 320 -8.27 -16.85 -7.26
CA HIS A 320 -9.54 -17.44 -6.88
C HIS A 320 -9.90 -17.06 -5.45
N VAL A 321 -11.12 -16.55 -5.24
CA VAL A 321 -11.63 -16.15 -3.93
C VAL A 321 -12.65 -17.19 -3.45
N GLU A 322 -12.36 -17.82 -2.31
CA GLU A 322 -13.25 -18.78 -1.69
C GLU A 322 -13.75 -18.27 -0.34
N GLN A 323 -15.07 -18.22 -0.16
CA GLN A 323 -15.69 -17.93 1.13
C GLN A 323 -15.83 -19.21 1.96
N ARG A 324 -15.08 -19.30 3.06
CA ARG A 324 -15.08 -20.45 3.97
C ARG A 324 -16.12 -20.34 5.07
N SER A 325 -16.44 -19.12 5.50
CA SER A 325 -17.52 -18.78 6.42
C SER A 325 -18.04 -17.38 6.10
N ALA A 326 -19.01 -16.87 6.87
CA ALA A 326 -19.52 -15.51 6.67
C ALA A 326 -18.43 -14.43 6.81
N GLN A 327 -17.38 -14.67 7.61
CA GLN A 327 -16.32 -13.69 7.88
C GLN A 327 -14.94 -14.13 7.37
N LEU A 328 -14.77 -15.35 6.85
CA LEU A 328 -13.46 -15.88 6.46
C LEU A 328 -13.41 -16.20 4.97
N PHE A 329 -12.40 -15.63 4.30
CA PHE A 329 -12.14 -15.78 2.88
C PHE A 329 -10.71 -16.28 2.67
N VAL A 330 -10.51 -17.07 1.62
CA VAL A 330 -9.18 -17.53 1.19
C VAL A 330 -9.00 -17.15 -0.28
N LEU A 331 -7.98 -16.34 -0.54
CA LEU A 331 -7.60 -15.86 -1.85
C LEU A 331 -6.36 -16.64 -2.30
N THR A 332 -6.49 -17.45 -3.35
CA THR A 332 -5.41 -18.33 -3.83
C THR A 332 -5.01 -17.95 -5.25
N SER A 333 -3.71 -17.72 -5.47
CA SER A 333 -3.21 -17.52 -6.83
C SER A 333 -3.41 -18.77 -7.68
N THR A 334 -4.01 -18.60 -8.85
CA THR A 334 -4.15 -19.68 -9.85
C THR A 334 -2.82 -20.01 -10.54
N ARG A 335 -1.84 -19.08 -10.52
CA ARG A 335 -0.51 -19.26 -11.10
C ARG A 335 0.46 -19.96 -10.16
N ALA A 336 0.47 -19.58 -8.88
CA ALA A 336 1.40 -20.11 -7.87
C ALA A 336 0.79 -21.19 -6.96
N GLY A 337 -0.53 -21.36 -6.96
CA GLY A 337 -1.22 -22.36 -6.16
C GLY A 337 -1.28 -22.02 -4.66
N ALA A 338 -1.45 -23.05 -3.84
CA ALA A 338 -1.69 -22.91 -2.39
C ALA A 338 -0.50 -22.31 -1.62
N ASP A 339 0.72 -22.37 -2.19
CA ASP A 339 1.93 -21.78 -1.62
C ASP A 339 1.94 -20.24 -1.69
N SER A 340 0.93 -19.64 -2.33
CA SER A 340 0.72 -18.19 -2.40
C SER A 340 -0.76 -17.89 -2.24
N ALA A 341 -1.25 -18.13 -1.03
CA ALA A 341 -2.61 -17.83 -0.63
C ALA A 341 -2.66 -16.89 0.59
N LEU A 342 -3.67 -16.04 0.60
CA LEU A 342 -3.98 -15.09 1.66
C LEU A 342 -5.31 -15.48 2.30
N SER A 343 -5.34 -15.62 3.63
CA SER A 343 -6.59 -15.65 4.37
C SER A 343 -6.96 -14.25 4.80
N ILE A 344 -8.23 -13.88 4.63
CA ILE A 344 -8.81 -12.61 5.06
C ILE A 344 -9.96 -12.93 6.01
N ALA A 345 -9.88 -12.40 7.22
CA ALA A 345 -10.96 -12.43 8.17
C ALA A 345 -11.46 -11.00 8.42
N VAL A 346 -12.74 -10.77 8.20
CA VAL A 346 -13.36 -9.44 8.30
C VAL A 346 -14.18 -9.30 9.57
N ASP A 347 -14.47 -8.06 9.95
CA ASP A 347 -15.25 -7.73 11.13
C ASP A 347 -16.63 -8.43 11.11
N PRO A 348 -17.05 -9.13 12.18
CA PRO A 348 -18.36 -9.80 12.25
C PRO A 348 -19.58 -8.88 12.10
N ARG A 349 -19.42 -7.57 12.29
CA ARG A 349 -20.48 -6.58 12.08
C ARG A 349 -20.73 -6.31 10.59
N LEU A 350 -19.85 -6.77 9.70
CA LEU A 350 -19.97 -6.63 8.27
C LEU A 350 -20.69 -7.86 7.67
N ASP A 351 -21.69 -7.59 6.84
CA ASP A 351 -22.23 -8.58 5.91
C ASP A 351 -21.28 -8.70 4.72
N ALA A 352 -20.59 -9.84 4.62
CA ALA A 352 -19.51 -10.04 3.68
C ALA A 352 -19.79 -11.20 2.71
N HIS A 353 -19.52 -10.98 1.43
CA HIS A 353 -19.68 -11.96 0.38
C HIS A 353 -18.63 -11.81 -0.71
N VAL A 354 -18.41 -12.88 -1.47
CA VAL A 354 -17.64 -12.82 -2.71
C VAL A 354 -18.54 -12.22 -3.78
N GLU A 355 -18.02 -11.23 -4.47
CA GLU A 355 -18.72 -10.53 -5.53
C GLU A 355 -17.92 -10.63 -6.84
N GLU A 356 -18.62 -10.91 -7.93
CA GLU A 356 -18.01 -10.89 -9.27
C GLU A 356 -17.72 -9.45 -9.69
N ARG A 357 -16.48 -9.22 -10.12
CA ARG A 357 -15.98 -7.89 -10.48
C ARG A 357 -15.14 -8.00 -11.76
N MET A 358 -14.73 -6.84 -12.25
CA MET A 358 -13.84 -6.72 -13.40
C MET A 358 -12.63 -5.91 -12.98
N VAL A 359 -11.45 -6.34 -13.39
CA VAL A 359 -10.21 -5.55 -13.32
C VAL A 359 -9.74 -5.21 -14.72
N SER A 360 -9.03 -4.10 -14.86
CA SER A 360 -8.53 -3.58 -16.12
C SER A 360 -7.00 -3.44 -16.04
N PRO A 361 -6.25 -4.49 -16.41
CA PRO A 361 -4.80 -4.44 -16.41
C PRO A 361 -4.23 -3.61 -17.57
N ALA A 362 -5.05 -3.15 -18.52
CA ALA A 362 -4.66 -2.26 -19.61
C ALA A 362 -5.92 -1.59 -20.18
N TYR A 363 -5.77 -0.44 -20.84
CA TYR A 363 -6.90 0.20 -21.50
C TYR A 363 -7.65 -0.72 -22.44
N ALA A 364 -8.98 -0.63 -22.38
CA ALA A 364 -9.94 -1.42 -23.13
C ALA A 364 -9.90 -2.94 -22.87
N LEU A 365 -9.01 -3.43 -22.00
CA LEU A 365 -9.00 -4.81 -21.53
C LEU A 365 -9.66 -4.86 -20.15
N GLN A 366 -10.75 -5.63 -20.05
CA GLN A 366 -11.42 -5.93 -18.79
C GLN A 366 -11.42 -7.44 -18.61
N LEU A 367 -10.84 -7.91 -17.51
CA LEU A 367 -10.78 -9.32 -17.16
C LEU A 367 -11.71 -9.60 -15.98
N PRO A 368 -12.48 -10.72 -16.02
CA PRO A 368 -13.23 -11.17 -14.86
C PRO A 368 -12.30 -11.39 -13.67
N ALA A 369 -12.77 -11.00 -12.49
CA ALA A 369 -12.11 -11.17 -11.22
C ALA A 369 -13.17 -11.28 -10.11
N SER A 370 -12.73 -11.28 -8.87
CA SER A 370 -13.63 -11.26 -7.71
C SER A 370 -13.12 -10.27 -6.67
N ALA A 371 -14.03 -9.80 -5.83
CA ALA A 371 -13.70 -9.03 -4.64
C ALA A 371 -14.40 -9.64 -3.44
N VAL A 372 -13.85 -9.41 -2.25
CA VAL A 372 -14.63 -9.51 -1.01
C VAL A 372 -15.29 -8.16 -0.80
N GLU A 373 -16.62 -8.12 -0.82
CA GLU A 373 -17.38 -6.92 -0.47
C GLU A 373 -17.97 -7.08 0.92
N CYS A 374 -17.81 -6.05 1.75
CA CYS A 374 -18.26 -6.03 3.12
C CYS A 374 -19.13 -4.79 3.34
N ARG A 375 -20.36 -4.99 3.80
CA ARG A 375 -21.36 -3.94 3.96
C ARG A 375 -21.90 -3.89 5.38
N ALA A 376 -22.19 -2.69 5.88
CA ALA A 376 -22.96 -2.51 7.10
C ALA A 376 -23.53 -1.09 7.18
N THR A 377 -24.49 -0.89 8.07
CA THR A 377 -24.95 0.45 8.47
C THR A 377 -24.56 0.68 9.92
N LEU A 378 -23.58 1.55 10.17
CA LEU A 378 -22.93 1.70 11.48
C LEU A 378 -22.67 3.17 11.80
N ALA A 379 -22.73 3.54 13.08
CA ALA A 379 -22.38 4.87 13.58
C ALA A 379 -21.06 4.82 14.32
N GLY A 380 -20.14 5.75 14.04
CA GLY A 380 -18.91 5.95 14.82
C GLY A 380 -18.16 4.66 15.15
N VAL A 381 -17.55 4.01 14.16
CA VAL A 381 -17.06 2.63 14.30
C VAL A 381 -15.59 2.50 13.93
N THR A 382 -14.87 1.62 14.63
CA THR A 382 -13.60 1.05 14.16
C THR A 382 -13.86 -0.40 13.76
N LEU A 383 -13.61 -0.72 12.49
CA LEU A 383 -13.71 -2.07 11.91
C LEU A 383 -12.32 -2.70 11.86
N CYS A 384 -12.22 -4.01 12.11
CA CYS A 384 -10.98 -4.75 12.01
C CYS A 384 -11.01 -5.75 10.86
N THR A 385 -9.97 -5.75 10.03
CA THR A 385 -9.71 -6.79 9.01
C THR A 385 -8.35 -7.41 9.25
N ALA A 386 -8.31 -8.73 9.45
CA ALA A 386 -7.08 -9.49 9.62
C ALA A 386 -6.73 -10.23 8.33
N MET A 387 -5.49 -10.10 7.87
CA MET A 387 -5.03 -10.69 6.60
C MET A 387 -3.72 -11.43 6.84
N GLY A 388 -3.53 -12.66 6.39
CA GLY A 388 -2.25 -13.36 6.59
C GLY A 388 -2.02 -14.46 5.59
N ALA A 389 -0.74 -14.73 5.29
CA ALA A 389 -0.37 -15.85 4.43
C ALA A 389 -0.81 -17.17 5.07
N THR A 390 -1.37 -18.08 4.28
CA THR A 390 -1.98 -19.34 4.78
C THR A 390 -0.99 -20.25 5.51
N ASP A 391 0.29 -20.18 5.15
CA ASP A 391 1.41 -20.96 5.71
C ASP A 391 2.05 -20.31 6.95
N GLU A 392 1.97 -18.98 7.09
CA GLU A 392 2.53 -18.20 8.20
C GLU A 392 1.58 -18.02 9.40
N GLY A 393 0.58 -18.89 9.53
CA GLY A 393 -0.40 -18.72 10.59
C GLY A 393 -1.42 -17.63 10.26
N ALA A 394 -1.96 -17.69 9.04
CA ALA A 394 -3.19 -17.03 8.65
C ALA A 394 -4.27 -17.02 9.75
N PRO A 395 -5.04 -15.94 9.86
CA PRO A 395 -6.23 -15.93 10.70
C PRO A 395 -7.21 -17.01 10.21
N ARG A 396 -7.64 -17.90 11.12
CA ARG A 396 -8.54 -19.03 10.84
C ARG A 396 -9.91 -18.88 11.45
N LEU A 397 -10.02 -18.05 12.48
CA LEU A 397 -11.26 -17.78 13.18
C LEU A 397 -11.17 -16.38 13.78
N VAL A 398 -12.19 -15.58 13.54
CA VAL A 398 -12.44 -14.34 14.26
C VAL A 398 -13.73 -14.57 15.03
N GLU A 399 -13.64 -14.63 16.35
CA GLU A 399 -14.79 -14.83 17.22
C GLU A 399 -14.92 -13.65 18.19
N GLN A 400 -16.12 -13.10 18.28
CA GLN A 400 -16.45 -12.05 19.25
C GLN A 400 -16.44 -12.62 20.69
N GLN A 401 -15.73 -11.97 21.59
CA GLN A 401 -15.52 -12.44 22.97
C GLN A 401 -16.50 -11.79 23.95
N GLY A 402 -17.81 -12.08 23.83
CA GLY A 402 -18.84 -11.62 24.77
C GLY A 402 -19.07 -10.10 24.85
N VAL A 403 -18.13 -9.30 24.32
CA VAL A 403 -18.14 -7.85 24.14
C VAL A 403 -18.00 -7.61 22.64
N GLU A 404 -18.89 -6.82 22.05
CA GLU A 404 -18.94 -6.55 20.58
C GLU A 404 -17.65 -6.01 19.98
N GLN A 405 -16.78 -5.47 20.82
CA GLN A 405 -15.57 -4.77 20.42
C GLN A 405 -14.30 -5.59 20.66
N ILE A 406 -14.40 -6.85 21.10
CA ILE A 406 -13.25 -7.73 21.33
C ILE A 406 -13.37 -8.96 20.46
N TRP A 407 -12.31 -9.24 19.71
CA TRP A 407 -12.20 -10.40 18.83
C TRP A 407 -10.99 -11.24 19.18
N ARG A 408 -11.16 -12.56 19.05
CA ARG A 408 -10.09 -13.53 19.12
C ARG A 408 -9.70 -13.96 17.72
N ILE A 409 -8.43 -13.77 17.37
CA ILE A 409 -7.86 -14.15 16.07
C ILE A 409 -7.09 -15.45 16.25
N GLY A 410 -7.66 -16.58 15.84
CA GLY A 410 -7.00 -17.87 15.88
C GLY A 410 -6.01 -18.04 14.73
N HIS A 411 -4.81 -18.52 15.02
CA HIS A 411 -3.77 -18.84 14.02
C HIS A 411 -3.03 -20.13 14.36
N ARG A 412 -2.06 -20.53 13.53
CA ARG A 412 -1.32 -21.80 13.71
C ARG A 412 -0.57 -21.88 15.04
N GLY A 413 -0.12 -20.75 15.57
CA GLY A 413 0.69 -20.66 16.78
C GLY A 413 -0.08 -20.45 18.09
N GLY A 414 -1.41 -20.31 18.03
CA GLY A 414 -2.23 -19.93 19.19
C GLY A 414 -3.37 -19.02 18.77
N ALA A 415 -3.69 -18.04 19.61
CA ALA A 415 -4.57 -16.96 19.22
C ALA A 415 -4.12 -15.65 19.82
N ASP A 416 -4.56 -14.57 19.21
CA ASP A 416 -4.36 -13.21 19.67
C ASP A 416 -5.71 -12.58 20.00
N LEU A 417 -5.71 -11.52 20.79
CA LEU A 417 -6.91 -10.73 21.08
C LEU A 417 -6.75 -9.34 20.48
N VAL A 418 -7.81 -8.85 19.85
CA VAL A 418 -7.88 -7.50 19.30
C VAL A 418 -9.12 -6.85 19.84
N ALA A 419 -8.99 -5.61 20.29
CA ALA A 419 -10.08 -4.78 20.78
C ALA A 419 -10.13 -3.47 20.02
N CYS A 420 -11.33 -3.01 19.69
CA CYS A 420 -11.57 -1.70 19.09
C CYS A 420 -12.57 -0.92 19.97
N PRO A 421 -12.07 -0.23 21.01
CA PRO A 421 -12.90 0.54 21.92
C PRO A 421 -13.76 1.58 21.18
N ALA A 422 -14.95 1.85 21.70
CA ALA A 422 -15.80 2.97 21.26
C ALA A 422 -16.22 3.81 22.48
N GLY A 423 -15.26 4.57 23.01
CA GLY A 423 -15.47 5.51 24.11
C GLY A 423 -15.05 4.99 25.49
N ASP A 424 -15.46 3.77 25.86
CA ASP A 424 -15.06 3.16 27.13
C ASP A 424 -13.77 2.33 26.98
N PRO A 425 -12.84 2.35 27.97
CA PRO A 425 -11.65 1.52 27.93
C PRO A 425 -11.97 0.02 27.88
N LEU A 426 -11.35 -0.70 26.95
CA LEU A 426 -11.40 -2.16 26.89
C LEU A 426 -10.11 -2.75 27.45
N THR A 427 -10.25 -3.86 28.17
CA THR A 427 -9.12 -4.55 28.82
C THR A 427 -8.80 -5.86 28.13
N LEU A 428 -7.55 -6.01 27.69
CA LEU A 428 -6.98 -7.24 27.16
C LEU A 428 -5.76 -7.63 28.00
N GLY A 429 -5.91 -8.68 28.82
CA GLY A 429 -4.84 -9.16 29.68
C GLY A 429 -4.32 -8.06 30.63
N PRO A 430 -3.02 -7.69 30.59
CA PRO A 430 -2.45 -6.66 31.47
C PRO A 430 -2.67 -5.22 30.97
N ALA A 431 -3.29 -5.03 29.80
CA ALA A 431 -3.52 -3.72 29.21
C ALA A 431 -4.99 -3.33 29.20
N SER A 432 -5.26 -2.04 29.40
CA SER A 432 -6.56 -1.40 29.14
C SER A 432 -6.37 -0.14 28.31
N PHE A 433 -7.23 0.09 27.32
CA PHE A 433 -7.10 1.22 26.41
C PHE A 433 -8.46 1.71 25.93
N ASP A 434 -8.62 3.02 25.82
CA ASP A 434 -9.82 3.74 25.38
C ASP A 434 -9.68 4.40 23.99
N GLY A 435 -8.54 4.21 23.32
CA GLY A 435 -8.33 4.71 21.97
C GLY A 435 -8.91 3.79 20.88
N ARG A 436 -8.36 3.84 19.66
CA ARG A 436 -8.99 3.22 18.48
C ARG A 436 -8.78 1.71 18.39
N ALA A 437 -7.59 1.23 18.72
CA ALA A 437 -7.25 -0.19 18.63
C ALA A 437 -6.27 -0.63 19.71
N LEU A 438 -6.47 -1.82 20.24
CA LEU A 438 -5.58 -2.53 21.16
C LEU A 438 -5.44 -3.97 20.69
N ALA A 439 -4.22 -4.43 20.42
CA ALA A 439 -3.90 -5.81 20.08
C ALA A 439 -3.00 -6.43 21.16
N LEU A 440 -3.32 -7.66 21.55
CA LEU A 440 -2.58 -8.48 22.52
C LEU A 440 -2.18 -9.79 21.83
N LEU A 441 -0.89 -9.98 21.59
CA LEU A 441 -0.38 -11.20 20.98
C LEU A 441 -0.05 -12.24 22.04
N GLY A 442 -0.47 -13.48 21.79
CA GLY A 442 -0.40 -14.62 22.70
C GLY A 442 -1.49 -14.58 23.76
N ALA A 443 -2.76 -14.78 23.39
CA ALA A 443 -3.91 -14.71 24.30
C ALA A 443 -3.75 -15.56 25.58
N GLU A 444 -3.11 -16.73 25.48
CA GLU A 444 -2.83 -17.62 26.62
C GLU A 444 -1.52 -17.30 27.35
N SER A 445 -0.56 -16.65 26.67
CA SER A 445 0.75 -16.29 27.22
C SER A 445 1.21 -14.96 26.60
N PRO A 446 0.67 -13.83 27.07
CA PRO A 446 0.84 -12.56 26.37
C PRO A 446 2.29 -12.08 26.33
N HIS A 447 2.75 -11.70 25.15
CA HIS A 447 4.14 -11.27 24.94
C HIS A 447 4.29 -9.92 24.25
N THR A 448 3.27 -9.47 23.51
CA THR A 448 3.29 -8.18 22.81
C THR A 448 1.95 -7.49 22.94
N ILE A 449 1.98 -6.17 23.18
CA ILE A 449 0.82 -5.30 23.16
C ILE A 449 1.07 -4.19 22.14
N VAL A 450 0.07 -3.89 21.32
CA VAL A 450 0.06 -2.71 20.45
C VAL A 450 -1.19 -1.89 20.72
N ALA A 451 -1.03 -0.61 21.03
CA ALA A 451 -2.11 0.36 21.14
C ALA A 451 -1.96 1.41 20.04
N ALA A 452 -3.05 1.78 19.39
CA ALA A 452 -3.03 2.75 18.28
C ALA A 452 -4.18 3.76 18.39
N GLY A 453 -3.86 5.02 18.12
CA GLY A 453 -4.79 6.15 18.16
C GLY A 453 -4.81 6.89 19.48
N ALA A 454 -5.55 8.01 19.51
CA ALA A 454 -5.61 8.87 20.69
C ALA A 454 -6.32 8.15 21.85
N GLY A 455 -5.71 8.19 23.03
CA GLY A 455 -6.26 7.55 24.22
C GLY A 455 -5.23 7.41 25.34
N THR A 456 -5.62 6.79 26.44
CA THR A 456 -4.77 6.46 27.57
C THR A 456 -4.60 4.94 27.66
N LEU A 457 -3.39 4.46 27.35
CA LEU A 457 -3.01 3.07 27.56
C LEU A 457 -2.62 2.88 29.03
N HIS A 458 -3.36 2.04 29.73
CA HIS A 458 -3.00 1.52 31.04
C HIS A 458 -2.29 0.18 30.87
N LEU A 459 -1.03 0.07 31.31
CA LEU A 459 -0.26 -1.17 31.27
C LEU A 459 0.50 -1.32 32.60
N GLU A 460 0.24 -2.43 33.30
CA GLU A 460 0.82 -2.73 34.61
C GLU A 460 0.71 -1.58 35.63
N GLY A 461 -0.45 -0.92 35.66
CA GLY A 461 -0.71 0.19 36.57
C GLY A 461 -0.04 1.53 36.20
N ARG A 462 0.64 1.60 35.05
CA ARG A 462 1.16 2.85 34.46
C ARG A 462 0.22 3.34 33.37
N ALA A 463 0.06 4.65 33.25
CA ALA A 463 -0.72 5.29 32.20
C ALA A 463 0.19 5.96 31.18
N TYR A 464 -0.08 5.72 29.89
CA TYR A 464 0.62 6.30 28.76
C TYR A 464 -0.41 7.04 27.90
N LEU A 465 -0.24 8.35 27.74
CA LEU A 465 -1.09 9.14 26.86
C LEU A 465 -0.59 9.00 25.42
N LEU A 466 -1.49 8.63 24.51
CA LEU A 466 -1.25 8.52 23.09
C LEU A 466 -1.97 9.65 22.36
N ALA A 467 -1.27 10.27 21.41
CA ALA A 467 -1.86 11.17 20.44
C ALA A 467 -2.60 10.39 19.34
N ALA A 468 -3.36 11.10 18.50
CA ALA A 468 -4.14 10.48 17.41
C ALA A 468 -3.27 9.69 16.42
N ASP A 469 -2.00 10.05 16.32
CA ASP A 469 -0.97 9.49 15.46
C ASP A 469 -0.01 8.51 16.12
N ASP A 470 -0.16 8.29 17.42
CA ASP A 470 0.69 7.35 18.13
C ASP A 470 0.27 5.90 17.87
N VAL A 471 1.28 5.08 17.58
CA VAL A 471 1.24 3.64 17.78
C VAL A 471 2.29 3.31 18.83
N ARG A 472 1.88 2.62 19.89
CA ARG A 472 2.73 2.24 21.02
C ARG A 472 2.80 0.73 21.11
N LEU A 473 4.03 0.22 21.13
CA LEU A 473 4.34 -1.20 21.20
C LEU A 473 4.97 -1.50 22.57
N ALA A 474 4.49 -2.53 23.25
CA ALA A 474 5.07 -3.03 24.49
C ALA A 474 5.43 -4.51 24.36
N ARG A 475 6.55 -4.92 24.95
CA ARG A 475 6.94 -6.33 25.07
C ARG A 475 7.04 -6.80 26.50
N CYS A 476 6.61 -8.04 26.72
CA CYS A 476 6.81 -8.79 27.95
C CYS A 476 8.17 -9.49 27.89
N ALA A 477 9.00 -9.26 28.90
CA ALA A 477 10.22 -10.01 29.10
C ALA A 477 9.92 -11.41 29.70
N PRO A 478 10.85 -12.38 29.62
CA PRO A 478 10.66 -13.70 30.23
C PRO A 478 10.40 -13.70 31.74
N ASP A 479 10.75 -12.62 32.44
CA ASP A 479 10.47 -12.43 33.86
C ASP A 479 9.06 -11.85 34.15
N GLY A 480 8.27 -11.59 33.10
CA GLY A 480 6.92 -11.03 33.17
C GLY A 480 6.85 -9.51 33.09
N THR A 481 7.98 -8.80 33.05
CA THR A 481 8.01 -7.33 33.04
C THR A 481 7.63 -6.76 31.68
N TRP A 482 6.74 -5.78 31.63
CA TRP A 482 6.41 -5.09 30.39
C TRP A 482 7.25 -3.83 30.17
N THR A 483 7.75 -3.68 28.95
CA THR A 483 8.54 -2.52 28.53
C THR A 483 7.95 -1.91 27.27
N MET A 484 7.76 -0.59 27.30
CA MET A 484 7.40 0.17 26.10
C MET A 484 8.62 0.25 25.18
N GLU A 485 8.41 -0.04 23.90
CA GLU A 485 9.41 0.22 22.88
C GLU A 485 9.51 1.73 22.57
N PRO A 486 10.71 2.20 22.18
CA PRO A 486 10.97 3.60 21.88
C PRO A 486 10.14 4.17 20.72
#